data_AF-S4NZ41-F1
#
_entry.id   AF-S4NZ41-F1
#
_cell.length_a   1.000
_cell.length_b   1.000
_cell.length_c   1.000
_cell.angle_alpha   90.00
_cell.angle_beta   90.00
_cell.angle_gamma   90.00
#
_symmetry.space_group_name_H-M   'P 1'
#
loop_
_entity.id
_entity.type
_entity.pdbx_description
1 polymer ?
#
loop_
_entity_poly.entity_id
_entity_poly.type
_entity_poly.pdbx_seq_one_letter_code
_entity_poly.pdbx_strand_id
1 'polypeptide(L)'
;LKLWQQREKEWARTRAKREKSNKRGIYFNDSVMLLEAAARNDIDEVRRLLARGVTPDATNEDGLTALHQCCIDNNEAMMRLLLD
;
A
#
# COMPACT_ATOMS: atom_id res chain seq x y z
N LEU A 1 0.12 44.72 19.47
CA LEU A 1 -0.66 43.97 18.46
C LEU A 1 0.14 42.91 17.68
N LYS A 2 1.37 43.19 17.21
CA LYS A 2 2.16 42.23 16.38
C LYS A 2 2.50 40.89 17.07
N LEU A 3 2.80 40.92 18.37
CA LEU A 3 3.18 39.73 19.15
C LEU A 3 2.06 38.66 19.19
N TRP A 4 0.80 39.11 19.24
CA TRP A 4 -0.37 38.23 19.28
C TRP A 4 -0.60 37.54 17.93
N GLN A 5 -0.49 38.27 16.82
CA GLN A 5 -0.61 37.71 15.46
C GLN A 5 0.46 36.66 15.16
N GLN A 6 1.68 36.88 15.67
CA GLN A 6 2.80 35.96 15.47
C GLN A 6 2.58 34.65 16.23
N ARG A 7 2.06 34.74 17.46
CA ARG A 7 1.71 33.57 18.28
C ARG A 7 0.54 32.76 17.70
N GLU A 8 -0.46 33.41 17.12
CA GLU A 8 -1.54 32.72 16.38
C GLU A 8 -1.02 31.97 15.14
N LYS A 9 -0.11 32.60 14.36
CA LYS A 9 0.52 31.94 13.21
C LYS A 9 1.31 30.70 13.61
N GLU A 10 2.08 30.78 14.70
CA GLU A 10 2.84 29.65 15.22
C GLU A 10 1.94 28.54 15.76
N TRP A 11 0.86 28.91 16.46
CA TRP A 11 -0.16 27.96 16.91
C TRP A 11 -0.81 27.23 15.72
N ALA A 12 -1.24 27.97 14.69
CA ALA A 12 -1.88 27.40 13.51
C ALA A 12 -0.95 26.42 12.76
N ARG A 13 0.34 26.76 12.65
CA ARG A 13 1.36 25.88 12.06
C ARG A 13 1.54 24.59 12.87
N THR A 14 1.64 24.71 14.20
CA THR A 14 1.82 23.57 15.10
C THR A 14 0.60 22.64 15.06
N ARG A 15 -0.61 23.21 15.01
CA ARG A 15 -1.87 22.48 14.88
C ARG A 15 -1.97 21.75 13.55
N ALA A 16 -1.69 22.43 12.43
CA ALA A 16 -1.71 21.81 11.10
C ALA A 16 -0.69 20.67 10.96
N LYS A 17 0.50 20.80 11.57
CA LYS A 17 1.52 19.74 11.61
C LYS A 17 1.04 18.52 12.39
N ARG A 18 0.39 18.74 13.53
CA ARG A 18 -0.16 17.68 14.39
C ARG A 18 -1.33 16.95 13.72
N GLU A 19 -2.16 17.68 13.00
CA GLU A 19 -3.29 17.14 12.24
C GLU A 19 -2.83 16.30 11.03
N LYS A 20 -1.76 16.71 10.35
CA LYS A 20 -1.07 15.89 9.33
C LYS A 20 -0.48 14.60 9.92
N SER A 21 0.10 14.68 11.13
CA SER A 21 0.69 13.53 11.82
C SER A 21 -0.34 12.52 12.33
N ASN A 22 -1.60 12.93 12.49
CA ASN A 22 -2.67 12.09 13.04
C ASN A 22 -3.47 11.32 11.99
N LYS A 23 -3.12 11.43 10.70
CA LYS A 23 -3.67 10.57 9.63
C LYS A 23 -3.01 9.19 9.63
N ARG A 24 -2.97 8.52 10.78
CA ARG A 24 -2.56 7.12 10.83
C ARG A 24 -3.71 6.28 10.30
N GLY A 25 -3.76 6.15 8.97
CA GLY A 25 -4.63 5.19 8.31
C GLY A 25 -4.32 3.78 8.81
N ILE A 26 -5.29 2.88 8.70
CA ILE A 26 -5.04 1.46 8.91
C ILE A 26 -4.27 0.98 7.69
N TYR A 27 -3.11 0.38 7.92
CA TYR A 27 -2.28 -0.22 6.88
C TYR A 27 -2.08 -1.69 7.20
N PHE A 28 -2.05 -2.51 6.14
CA PHE A 28 -1.72 -3.93 6.23
C PHE A 28 -0.28 -4.15 5.77
N ASN A 29 0.25 -5.33 6.06
CA ASN A 29 1.56 -5.73 5.55
C ASN A 29 1.53 -5.77 4.01
N ASP A 30 2.57 -5.25 3.38
CA ASP A 30 2.76 -5.24 1.92
C ASP A 30 2.54 -6.61 1.26
N SER A 31 3.00 -7.70 1.88
CA SER A 31 2.78 -9.06 1.39
C SER A 31 1.30 -9.45 1.36
N VAL A 32 0.53 -9.05 2.39
CA VAL A 32 -0.92 -9.26 2.45
C VAL A 32 -1.61 -8.42 1.39
N MET A 33 -1.17 -7.16 1.23
CA MET A 33 -1.73 -6.27 0.20
C MET A 33 -1.48 -6.82 -1.22
N LEU A 34 -0.31 -7.40 -1.47
CA LEU A 34 0.01 -8.00 -2.77
C LEU A 34 -0.84 -9.23 -3.05
N LEU A 35 -0.95 -10.16 -2.09
CA LEU A 35 -1.76 -11.36 -2.23
C LEU A 35 -3.23 -11.02 -2.48
N GLU A 36 -3.78 -10.07 -1.73
CA GLU A 36 -5.17 -9.61 -1.88
C GLU A 36 -5.39 -8.89 -3.23
N ALA A 37 -4.46 -8.02 -3.64
CA ALA A 37 -4.53 -7.36 -4.94
C ALA A 37 -4.49 -8.39 -6.09
N ALA A 38 -3.64 -9.41 -5.99
CA ALA A 38 -3.56 -10.48 -6.97
C ALA A 38 -4.86 -11.29 -7.03
N ALA A 39 -5.42 -11.68 -5.89
CA ALA A 39 -6.68 -12.42 -5.79
C ALA A 39 -7.88 -11.65 -6.35
N ARG A 40 -7.89 -10.31 -6.23
CA ARG A 40 -8.91 -9.45 -6.85
C ARG A 40 -8.66 -9.13 -8.33
N ASN A 41 -7.61 -9.69 -8.92
CA ASN A 41 -7.14 -9.35 -10.27
C ASN A 41 -6.88 -7.84 -10.47
N ASP A 42 -6.34 -7.17 -9.45
CA ASP A 42 -6.00 -5.74 -9.48
C ASP A 42 -4.58 -5.53 -10.01
N ILE A 43 -4.44 -5.64 -11.33
CA ILE A 43 -3.16 -5.59 -12.06
C ILE A 43 -2.37 -4.30 -11.74
N ASP A 44 -3.06 -3.17 -11.65
CA ASP A 44 -2.42 -1.87 -11.41
C ASP A 44 -1.89 -1.74 -9.98
N GLU A 45 -2.63 -2.28 -8.99
CA GLU A 45 -2.17 -2.34 -7.60
C GLU A 45 -0.96 -3.26 -7.46
N VAL A 46 -1.02 -4.47 -8.03
CA VAL A 46 0.09 -5.42 -8.01
C VAL A 46 1.33 -4.81 -8.65
N ARG A 47 1.20 -4.17 -9.82
CA ARG A 47 2.30 -3.47 -10.48
C ARG A 47 2.94 -2.43 -9.58
N ARG A 48 2.12 -1.66 -8.86
CA ARG A 48 2.60 -0.60 -7.97
C ARG A 48 3.31 -1.16 -6.74
N LEU A 49 2.83 -2.26 -6.19
CA LEU A 49 3.46 -2.95 -5.06
C LEU A 49 4.80 -3.58 -5.48
N LEU A 50 4.85 -4.25 -6.63
CA LEU A 50 6.10 -4.78 -7.19
C LEU A 50 7.12 -3.67 -7.46
N ALA A 51 6.69 -2.54 -8.04
CA ALA A 51 7.55 -1.37 -8.26
C ALA A 51 8.08 -0.75 -6.94
N ARG A 52 7.43 -1.00 -5.80
CA ARG A 52 7.90 -0.59 -4.47
C ARG A 52 8.91 -1.59 -3.87
N GLY A 53 9.17 -2.71 -4.53
CA GLY A 53 10.09 -3.76 -4.08
C GLY A 53 9.44 -4.80 -3.15
N VAL A 54 8.10 -4.91 -3.18
CA VAL A 54 7.39 -5.96 -2.45
C VAL A 54 7.69 -7.31 -3.10
N THR A 55 8.11 -8.30 -2.32
CA THR A 55 8.38 -9.65 -2.82
C THR A 55 7.07 -10.38 -3.19
N PRO A 56 6.98 -10.96 -4.41
CA PRO A 56 5.85 -11.80 -4.81
C PRO A 56 5.88 -13.22 -4.23
N ASP A 57 6.98 -13.59 -3.56
CA ASP A 57 7.19 -14.95 -3.03
C ASP A 57 6.51 -15.17 -1.67
N ALA A 58 5.86 -14.14 -1.13
CA ALA A 58 5.08 -14.27 0.08
C ALA A 58 3.89 -15.23 -0.13
N THR A 59 3.65 -16.08 0.85
CA THR A 59 2.58 -17.08 0.82
C THR A 59 1.42 -16.71 1.73
N ASN A 60 0.21 -17.12 1.37
CA ASN A 60 -0.95 -17.10 2.26
C ASN A 60 -0.88 -18.24 3.31
N GLU A 61 -1.94 -18.41 4.09
CA GLU A 61 -2.06 -19.46 5.13
C GLU A 61 -1.98 -20.89 4.56
N ASP A 62 -2.35 -21.07 3.30
CA ASP A 62 -2.28 -22.35 2.58
C ASP A 62 -0.89 -22.63 1.96
N GLY A 63 0.05 -21.70 2.08
CA GLY A 63 1.36 -21.79 1.42
C GLY A 63 1.36 -21.38 -0.06
N LEU A 64 0.30 -20.73 -0.54
CA LEU A 64 0.17 -20.28 -1.93
C LEU A 64 0.67 -18.85 -2.11
N THR A 65 1.49 -18.64 -3.14
CA THR A 65 1.92 -17.30 -3.58
C THR A 65 0.91 -16.67 -4.54
N ALA A 66 1.10 -15.38 -4.85
CA ALA A 66 0.30 -14.70 -5.88
C ALA A 66 0.36 -15.42 -7.25
N LEU A 67 1.51 -16.03 -7.58
CA LEU A 67 1.70 -16.77 -8.83
C LEU A 67 0.90 -18.09 -8.85
N HIS A 68 0.76 -18.76 -7.70
CA HIS A 68 -0.10 -19.95 -7.62
C HIS A 68 -1.57 -19.58 -7.90
N GLN A 69 -2.04 -18.48 -7.33
CA GLN A 69 -3.42 -18.05 -7.50
C GLN A 69 -3.73 -17.64 -8.95
N CYS A 70 -2.84 -16.91 -9.62
CA CYS A 70 -3.09 -16.56 -11.02
C CYS A 70 -3.16 -17.80 -11.93
N CYS A 71 -2.45 -18.88 -11.61
CA CYS A 71 -2.57 -20.15 -12.35
C CYS A 71 -3.93 -20.82 -12.11
N ILE A 72 -4.43 -20.81 -10.88
CA ILE A 72 -5.75 -21.37 -10.52
C ILE A 72 -6.87 -20.60 -11.23
N ASP A 73 -6.76 -19.27 -11.26
CA ASP A 73 -7.75 -18.37 -11.87
C ASP A 73 -7.62 -18.27 -13.40
N ASN A 74 -6.65 -18.96 -14.00
CA ASN A 74 -6.31 -18.89 -15.42
C ASN A 74 -6.08 -17.44 -15.91
N ASN A 75 -5.36 -16.65 -15.10
CA ASN A 75 -5.11 -15.24 -15.31
C ASN A 75 -3.70 -14.99 -15.87
N GLU A 76 -3.59 -15.05 -17.19
CA GLU A 76 -2.33 -14.87 -17.90
C GLU A 76 -1.72 -13.47 -17.71
N ALA A 77 -2.56 -12.43 -17.63
CA ALA A 77 -2.09 -11.06 -17.48
C ALA A 77 -1.38 -10.85 -16.13
N MET A 78 -1.97 -11.37 -15.05
CA MET A 78 -1.35 -11.34 -13.71
C MET A 78 -0.09 -12.20 -13.66
N MET A 79 -0.13 -13.39 -14.28
CA MET A 79 1.04 -14.26 -14.37
C MET A 79 2.24 -13.55 -15.02
N ARG A 80 2.03 -12.90 -16.18
CA ARG A 80 3.08 -12.14 -16.86
C ARG A 80 3.63 -11.03 -15.97
N LEU A 81 2.75 -10.28 -15.30
CA LEU A 81 3.17 -9.21 -14.39
C LEU A 81 4.02 -9.72 -13.21
N LEU A 82 3.71 -10.89 -12.66
CA LEU A 82 4.44 -11.47 -11.54
C LEU A 82 5.78 -12.12 -11.94
N LEU A 83 5.99 -12.39 -13.23
CA LEU A 83 7.21 -12.98 -13.77
C LEU A 83 8.19 -11.94 -14.37
N ASP A 84 7.72 -10.73 -14.63
CA ASP A 84 8.51 -9.59 -15.15
C ASP A 84 9.41 -8.97 -14.05
#